data_AF-A0A257A238-F1
#
_entry.id   AF-A0A257A238-F1
#
_cell.length_a   1.000
_cell.length_b   1.000
_cell.length_c   1.000
_cell.angle_alpha   90.00
_cell.angle_beta   90.00
_cell.angle_gamma   90.00
#
_symmetry.space_group_name_H-M   'P 1'
#
loop_
_entity.id
_entity.type
_entity.pdbx_description
1 polymer ?
#
loop_
_entity_poly.entity_id
_entity_poly.type
_entity_poly.pdbx_seq_one_letter_code
_entity_poly.pdbx_strand_id
1 'polypeptide(L)'
;MPGVRERILRLYHSFDIPWRKYITLYATPIILVTIFLTFYLSITFTFFTMFPFFIVLYFIPAFGFLTVFLFPLLKGEKRKKEIERYLHLFITRMSVLASTRLPRKEIFRILSEVKEYGALSDEIAKIYHL
;
A
#
# COMPACT_ATOMS: atom_id res chain seq x y z
N MET A 1 -12.43 -14.11 -18.09
CA MET A 1 -12.34 -13.42 -16.79
C MET A 1 -10.91 -13.59 -16.28
N PRO A 2 -10.10 -12.53 -16.14
CA PRO A 2 -8.69 -12.70 -15.73
C PRO A 2 -8.64 -13.27 -14.32
N GLY A 3 -7.82 -14.31 -14.13
CA GLY A 3 -7.76 -15.08 -12.89
C GLY A 3 -7.26 -14.21 -11.74
N VAL A 4 -7.76 -14.47 -10.53
CA VAL A 4 -7.36 -13.77 -9.29
C VAL A 4 -5.83 -13.66 -9.17
N ARG A 5 -5.10 -14.67 -9.65
CA ARG A 5 -3.63 -14.74 -9.71
C ARG A 5 -2.99 -13.64 -10.58
N GLU A 6 -3.56 -13.33 -11.74
CA GLU A 6 -3.06 -12.29 -12.66
C GLU A 6 -3.38 -10.88 -12.18
N ARG A 7 -4.48 -10.73 -11.43
CA ARG A 7 -4.82 -9.49 -10.73
C ARG A 7 -3.80 -9.21 -9.63
N ILE A 8 -3.43 -10.23 -8.86
CA ILE A 8 -2.40 -10.13 -7.81
C ILE A 8 -1.04 -9.81 -8.44
N LEU A 9 -0.64 -10.51 -9.51
CA LEU A 9 0.63 -10.26 -10.21
C LEU A 9 0.74 -8.85 -10.82
N ARG A 10 -0.35 -8.32 -11.40
CA ARG A 10 -0.36 -6.95 -11.94
C ARG A 10 -0.39 -5.87 -10.86
N LEU A 11 -1.17 -6.08 -9.79
CA LEU A 11 -1.11 -5.23 -8.60
C LEU A 11 0.31 -5.20 -8.03
N TYR A 12 0.98 -6.36 -8.02
CA TYR A 12 2.34 -6.53 -7.54
C TYR A 12 3.40 -5.82 -8.39
N HIS A 13 3.23 -5.75 -9.72
CA HIS A 13 4.15 -5.01 -10.60
C HIS A 13 3.95 -3.48 -10.55
N SER A 14 2.77 -3.02 -10.13
CA SER A 14 2.49 -1.58 -9.88
C SER A 14 2.99 -1.08 -8.52
N PHE A 15 3.48 -1.99 -7.66
CA PHE A 15 4.04 -1.63 -6.38
C PHE A 15 5.41 -0.99 -6.57
N ASP A 16 5.43 0.33 -6.47
CA ASP A 16 6.60 1.21 -6.47
C ASP A 16 7.48 1.07 -5.19
N ILE A 17 7.32 -0.04 -4.46
CA ILE A 17 8.09 -0.36 -3.27
C ILE A 17 8.86 -1.66 -3.56
N PRO A 18 10.20 -1.65 -3.56
CA PRO A 18 10.97 -2.84 -3.86
C PRO A 18 10.60 -3.98 -2.90
N TRP A 19 10.35 -5.17 -3.44
CA TRP A 19 9.93 -6.37 -2.71
C TRP A 19 10.73 -6.63 -1.43
N ARG A 20 12.05 -6.42 -1.51
CA ARG A 20 12.94 -6.48 -0.35
C ARG A 20 12.52 -5.52 0.75
N LYS A 21 12.27 -4.25 0.43
CA LYS A 21 11.86 -3.24 1.43
C LYS A 21 10.50 -3.54 2.03
N TYR A 22 9.56 -4.14 1.28
CA TYR A 22 8.28 -4.58 1.85
C TYR A 22 8.48 -5.70 2.88
N ILE A 23 9.23 -6.75 2.52
CA ILE A 23 9.49 -7.86 3.43
C ILE A 23 10.22 -7.37 4.67
N THR A 24 11.33 -6.64 4.51
CA THR A 24 12.17 -6.27 5.66
C THR A 24 11.52 -5.23 6.57
N LEU A 25 10.77 -4.26 6.02
CA LEU A 25 10.21 -3.15 6.80
C LEU A 25 8.85 -3.47 7.42
N TYR A 26 8.01 -4.26 6.73
CA TYR A 26 6.65 -4.54 7.19
C TYR A 26 6.44 -6.00 7.58
N ALA A 27 6.86 -6.96 6.77
CA ALA A 27 6.60 -8.38 7.05
C ALA A 27 7.44 -8.92 8.23
N THR A 28 8.74 -8.62 8.24
CA THR A 28 9.68 -9.07 9.28
C THR A 28 9.25 -8.67 10.70
N PRO A 29 8.95 -7.38 11.01
CA PRO A 29 8.55 -7.02 12.37
C PRO A 29 7.19 -7.62 12.77
N ILE A 30 6.22 -7.72 11.85
CA ILE A 30 4.90 -8.32 12.15
C ILE A 30 5.05 -9.80 12.49
N ILE A 31 5.83 -10.55 11.70
CA ILE A 31 6.07 -11.97 11.94
C ILE A 31 6.85 -12.16 13.25
N LEU A 32 7.89 -11.36 13.50
CA LEU A 32 8.66 -11.45 14.75
C LEU A 32 7.81 -11.14 15.97
N VAL A 33 7.00 -10.08 15.94
CA VAL A 33 6.13 -9.70 17.06
C VAL A 33 5.09 -10.79 17.32
N THR A 34 4.45 -11.32 16.28
CA THR A 34 3.43 -12.36 16.45
C THR A 34 4.02 -13.66 17.00
N ILE A 35 5.18 -14.11 16.51
CA ILE A 35 5.87 -15.29 17.03
C ILE A 35 6.32 -15.06 18.48
N PHE A 36 6.93 -13.91 18.76
CA PHE A 36 7.41 -13.58 20.10
C PHE A 36 6.25 -13.50 21.10
N LEU A 37 5.13 -12.89 20.70
CA LEU A 37 3.92 -12.78 21.51
C LEU A 37 3.33 -14.17 21.80
N THR A 38 3.21 -15.04 20.79
CA THR A 38 2.76 -16.42 20.95
C THR A 38 3.65 -17.19 21.93
N PHE A 39 4.97 -17.07 21.80
CA PHE A 39 5.91 -17.76 22.69
C PHE A 39 5.85 -17.22 24.12
N TYR A 40 5.78 -15.90 24.29
CA TYR A 40 5.65 -15.24 25.58
C TYR A 40 4.37 -15.67 26.31
N LEU A 41 3.21 -15.63 25.63
CA LEU A 41 1.94 -16.08 26.20
C LEU A 41 1.97 -17.57 26.58
N SER A 42 2.60 -18.40 25.74
CA SER A 42 2.71 -19.84 26.01
C SER A 42 3.52 -20.15 27.27
N ILE A 43 4.53 -19.34 27.61
CA ILE A 43 5.38 -19.53 28.80
C ILE A 43 4.73 -18.94 30.04
N THR A 44 4.18 -17.73 29.95
CA THR A 44 3.61 -17.03 31.12
C THR A 44 2.32 -17.69 31.61
N PHE A 45 1.54 -18.29 30.71
CA PHE A 45 0.22 -18.81 31.02
C PHE A 45 0.07 -20.27 30.59
N THR A 46 0.26 -21.20 31.54
CA THR A 46 0.07 -22.64 31.33
C THR A 46 -1.32 -23.00 30.80
N PHE A 47 -2.33 -22.16 31.08
CA PHE A 47 -3.69 -22.32 30.56
C PHE A 47 -3.76 -22.38 29.02
N PHE A 48 -2.90 -21.65 28.30
CA PHE A 48 -2.87 -21.68 26.83
C PHE A 48 -2.27 -22.97 26.26
N THR A 49 -1.61 -23.79 27.07
CA THR A 49 -1.09 -25.10 26.64
C THR A 49 -2.14 -26.21 26.74
N MET A 50 -3.29 -25.96 27.38
CA MET A 50 -4.39 -26.92 27.46
C MET A 50 -5.40 -26.73 26.32
N PHE A 51 -6.05 -27.81 25.92
CA PHE A 51 -7.17 -27.77 24.98
C PHE A 51 -8.38 -27.10 25.64
N PRO A 52 -9.13 -26.20 24.96
CA PRO A 52 -9.02 -25.78 23.56
C PRO A 52 -8.18 -24.51 23.32
N PHE A 53 -7.63 -23.90 24.37
CA PHE A 53 -6.99 -22.57 24.31
C PHE A 53 -5.72 -22.53 23.45
N PHE A 54 -5.08 -23.67 23.25
CA PHE A 54 -3.99 -23.84 22.28
C PHE A 54 -4.40 -23.41 20.85
N ILE A 55 -5.65 -23.66 20.43
CA ILE A 55 -6.13 -23.26 19.10
C ILE A 55 -6.13 -21.73 18.95
N VAL A 56 -6.56 -21.03 19.99
CA VAL A 56 -6.59 -19.55 20.01
C VAL A 56 -5.18 -18.98 19.91
N LEU A 57 -4.21 -19.63 20.56
CA LEU A 57 -2.81 -19.21 20.54
C LEU A 57 -2.18 -19.29 19.13
N TYR A 58 -2.53 -20.30 18.34
CA TYR A 58 -2.08 -20.45 16.94
C TYR A 58 -2.81 -19.53 15.96
N PHE A 59 -3.97 -19.00 16.33
CA PHE A 59 -4.67 -18.00 15.52
C PHE A 59 -3.91 -16.67 15.44
N ILE A 60 -3.12 -16.32 16.46
CA ILE A 60 -2.33 -15.09 16.51
C ILE A 60 -1.32 -15.00 15.36
N PRO A 61 -0.39 -15.96 15.16
CA PRO A 61 0.54 -15.92 14.05
C PRO A 61 -0.17 -16.10 12.71
N ALA A 62 -1.23 -16.90 12.62
CA ALA A 62 -2.03 -17.05 11.41
C ALA A 62 -2.65 -15.72 10.95
N PHE A 63 -3.17 -14.92 11.89
CA PHE A 63 -3.69 -13.59 11.61
C PHE A 63 -2.58 -12.60 11.20
N GLY A 64 -1.40 -12.71 11.81
CA GLY A 64 -0.20 -11.98 11.40
C GLY A 64 0.17 -12.22 9.94
N PHE A 65 0.25 -13.49 9.54
CA PHE A 65 0.48 -13.89 8.16
C PHE A 65 -0.60 -13.32 7.22
N LEU A 66 -1.88 -13.49 7.58
CA LEU A 66 -2.98 -12.99 6.77
C LEU A 66 -2.90 -11.48 6.54
N THR A 67 -2.53 -10.71 7.58
CA THR A 67 -2.36 -9.26 7.50
C THR A 67 -1.24 -8.87 6.54
N VAL A 68 -0.10 -9.58 6.57
CA VAL A 68 1.03 -9.36 5.65
C VAL A 68 0.63 -9.61 4.19
N PHE A 69 -0.28 -10.55 3.93
CA PHE A 69 -0.79 -10.79 2.57
C PHE A 69 -1.84 -9.77 2.12
N LEU A 70 -2.70 -9.29 3.03
CA LEU A 70 -3.78 -8.33 2.72
C LEU A 70 -3.29 -6.88 2.59
N PHE A 71 -2.26 -6.51 3.34
CA PHE A 71 -1.73 -5.15 3.36
C PHE A 71 -1.34 -4.57 1.97
N PRO A 72 -0.63 -5.29 1.07
CA PRO A 72 -0.29 -4.76 -0.24
C PRO A 72 -1.55 -4.54 -1.10
N LEU A 73 -2.53 -5.43 -1.04
CA LEU A 73 -3.79 -5.26 -1.77
C LEU A 73 -4.47 -3.93 -1.39
N LEU A 74 -4.58 -3.65 -0.08
CA LEU A 74 -5.22 -2.44 0.42
C LEU A 74 -4.48 -1.15 0.03
N LYS A 75 -3.15 -1.16 0.03
CA LYS A 75 -2.36 0.05 -0.28
C LYS A 75 -2.41 0.39 -1.77
N GLY A 76 -2.42 -0.62 -2.66
CA GLY A 76 -2.59 -0.41 -4.10
C GLY A 76 -3.96 0.17 -4.46
N GLU A 77 -5.03 -0.38 -3.86
CA GLU A 77 -6.40 0.13 -4.07
C GLU A 77 -6.57 1.56 -3.57
N LYS A 78 -5.98 1.92 -2.42
CA LYS A 78 -6.00 3.30 -1.91
C LYS A 78 -5.38 4.27 -2.90
N ARG A 79 -4.20 3.96 -3.45
CA ARG A 79 -3.51 4.84 -4.41
C ARG A 79 -4.32 5.04 -5.69
N LYS A 80 -4.88 3.96 -6.24
CA LYS A 80 -5.76 4.03 -7.41
C LYS A 80 -6.98 4.91 -7.13
N LYS A 81 -7.64 4.69 -5.99
CA LYS A 81 -8.84 5.43 -5.59
C LYS A 81 -8.57 6.93 -5.40
N GLU A 82 -7.42 7.29 -4.87
CA GLU A 82 -7.01 8.70 -4.74
C GLU A 82 -6.77 9.37 -6.09
N ILE A 83 -6.07 8.68 -7.00
CA ILE A 83 -5.88 9.17 -8.38
C ILE A 83 -7.24 9.39 -9.03
N GLU A 84 -8.12 8.39 -9.00
CA GLU A 84 -9.43 8.45 -9.65
C GLU A 84 -10.33 9.54 -9.06
N ARG A 85 -10.26 9.76 -7.74
CA ARG A 85 -11.01 10.80 -7.03
C ARG A 85 -10.67 12.21 -7.52
N TYR A 86 -9.39 12.51 -7.80
CA TYR A 86 -8.96 13.85 -8.18
C TYR A 86 -8.65 14.02 -9.66
N LEU A 87 -8.68 12.94 -10.44
CA LEU A 87 -8.40 12.95 -11.88
C LEU A 87 -9.28 13.96 -12.63
N HIS A 88 -10.57 14.01 -12.30
CA HIS A 88 -11.48 14.93 -12.95
C HIS A 88 -11.10 16.40 -12.73
N LEU A 89 -10.81 16.78 -11.47
CA LEU A 89 -10.36 18.14 -11.14
C LEU A 89 -9.00 18.47 -11.78
N PHE A 90 -8.11 17.49 -11.82
CA PHE A 90 -6.82 17.62 -12.46
C PHE A 90 -6.94 17.92 -13.96
N ILE A 91 -7.76 17.15 -14.70
CA ILE A 91 -7.94 17.34 -16.15
C ILE A 91 -8.51 18.73 -16.43
N THR A 92 -9.49 19.18 -15.65
CA THR A 92 -10.07 20.51 -15.81
C THR A 92 -9.04 21.61 -15.58
N ARG A 93 -8.29 21.58 -14.47
CA ARG A 93 -7.26 22.61 -14.19
C ARG A 93 -6.12 22.55 -15.21
N MET A 94 -5.72 21.36 -15.65
CA MET A 94 -4.72 21.19 -16.70
C MET A 94 -5.19 21.79 -18.03
N SER A 95 -6.46 21.61 -18.40
CA SER A 95 -7.02 22.18 -19.63
C SER A 95 -7.04 23.71 -19.60
N VAL A 96 -7.38 24.29 -18.45
CA VAL A 96 -7.31 25.75 -18.24
C VAL A 96 -5.86 26.23 -18.36
N LEU A 97 -4.91 25.55 -17.70
CA LEU A 97 -3.48 25.88 -17.80
C LEU A 97 -2.94 25.69 -19.22
N ALA A 98 -3.41 24.69 -19.96
CA ALA A 98 -3.01 24.45 -21.35
C ALA A 98 -3.55 25.52 -22.31
N SER A 99 -4.63 26.22 -21.95
CA SER A 99 -5.12 27.37 -22.72
C SER A 99 -4.26 28.62 -22.50
N THR A 100 -3.49 28.66 -21.41
CA THR A 100 -2.48 29.70 -21.21
C THR A 100 -1.26 29.40 -22.07
N ARG A 101 -0.56 30.43 -22.56
CA ARG A 101 0.69 30.29 -23.35
C ARG A 101 1.90 29.87 -22.48
N LEU A 102 1.67 29.04 -21.46
CA LEU A 102 2.72 28.51 -20.59
C LEU A 102 3.43 27.33 -21.25
N PRO A 103 4.74 27.17 -21.04
CA PRO A 103 5.45 25.99 -21.49
C PRO A 103 4.98 24.75 -20.70
N ARG A 104 4.90 23.60 -21.39
CA ARG A 104 4.43 22.31 -20.81
C ARG A 104 5.09 21.92 -19.48
N LYS A 105 6.39 22.23 -19.35
CA LYS A 105 7.18 21.90 -18.15
C LYS A 105 6.67 22.68 -16.93
N GLU A 106 6.23 23.92 -17.14
CA GLU A 106 5.68 24.76 -16.09
C GLU A 106 4.27 24.31 -15.68
N ILE A 107 3.46 23.87 -16.64
CA ILE A 107 2.15 23.27 -16.37
C ILE A 107 2.30 22.04 -15.47
N PHE A 108 3.24 21.14 -15.78
CA PHE A 108 3.51 19.97 -14.93
C PHE A 108 4.10 20.34 -13.57
N ARG A 109 4.97 21.35 -13.48
CA ARG A 109 5.48 21.87 -12.21
C ARG A 109 4.33 22.33 -11.32
N ILE A 110 3.48 23.22 -11.81
CA ILE A 110 2.32 23.75 -11.08
C ILE A 110 1.43 22.60 -10.60
N LEU A 111 1.08 21.67 -11.48
CA LEU A 111 0.21 20.54 -11.15
C LEU A 111 0.85 19.56 -10.14
N SER A 112 2.17 19.42 -10.13
CA SER A 112 2.90 18.60 -9.15
C SER A 112 2.95 19.19 -7.74
N GLU A 113 2.81 20.52 -7.61
CA GLU A 113 2.83 21.22 -6.33
C GLU A 113 1.46 21.22 -5.62
N VAL A 114 0.38 20.84 -6.34
CA VAL A 114 -0.98 20.80 -5.80
C VAL A 114 -1.18 19.59 -4.89
N LYS A 115 -1.02 19.80 -3.58
CA LYS A 115 -1.20 18.77 -2.53
C LYS A 115 -2.57 18.10 -2.54
N GLU A 116 -3.60 18.80 -3.01
CA GLU A 116 -4.98 18.29 -3.07
C GLU A 116 -5.13 17.07 -3.99
N TYR A 117 -4.22 16.91 -4.96
CA TYR A 117 -4.24 15.79 -5.89
C TYR A 117 -3.60 14.52 -5.32
N GLY A 118 -2.93 14.59 -4.17
CA GLY A 118 -2.37 13.45 -3.45
C GLY A 118 -1.49 12.57 -4.34
N ALA A 119 -1.86 11.29 -4.47
CA ALA A 119 -1.12 10.35 -5.31
C ALA A 119 -0.94 10.80 -6.78
N LEU A 120 -1.84 11.64 -7.31
CA LEU A 120 -1.73 12.14 -8.68
C LEU A 120 -0.67 13.24 -8.81
N SER A 121 -0.51 14.13 -7.82
CA SER A 121 0.59 15.11 -7.84
C SER A 121 1.96 14.44 -7.77
N ASP A 122 2.08 13.35 -7.01
CA ASP A 122 3.31 12.56 -6.92
C ASP A 122 3.71 11.94 -8.27
N GLU A 123 2.74 11.44 -9.05
CA GLU A 123 3.01 10.89 -10.38
C GLU A 123 3.43 11.98 -11.37
N ILE A 124 2.80 13.15 -11.32
CA ILE A 124 3.18 14.27 -12.19
C ILE A 124 4.56 14.81 -11.81
N ALA A 125 4.91 14.83 -10.52
CA ALA A 125 6.25 15.18 -10.05
C ALA A 125 7.32 14.26 -10.66
N LYS A 126 7.07 12.95 -10.70
CA LYS A 126 8.00 12.00 -11.36
C LYS A 126 8.17 12.34 -12.84
N ILE A 127 7.09 12.62 -13.57
CA ILE A 127 7.16 13.00 -15.00
C ILE A 127 7.93 14.31 -15.19
N TYR A 128 7.78 15.26 -14.27
CA TYR A 128 8.53 16.52 -14.31
C TYR A 128 10.04 16.35 -14.06
N HIS A 129 10.41 15.40 -13.19
CA HIS A 129 11.81 15.10 -12.84
C HIS A 129 12.52 14.17 -13.83
N LEU A 130 11.78 13.53 -14.75
CA LEU A 130 12.31 12.75 -15.89
C LEU A 130 12.71 13.66 -17.06
#